data_AF-A0A087C7C2-F1
#
_entry.id   AF-A0A087C7C2-F1
#
_cell.length_a   1.000
_cell.length_b   1.000
_cell.length_c   1.000
_cell.angle_alpha   90.00
_cell.angle_beta   90.00
_cell.angle_gamma   90.00
#
_symmetry.space_group_name_H-M   'P 1'
#
loop_
_entity.id
_entity.type
_entity.pdbx_description
1 polymer ?
#
loop_
_entity_poly.entity_id
_entity_poly.type
_entity_poly.pdbx_seq_one_letter_code
_entity_poly.pdbx_strand_id
1 'polypeptide(L)'
;MTIGAVQAAPLTMANVFATIAANGVECTPIALKKVVTAYGKEIKTPSANCHQAIEPGIAQTVAYAMNQGVVTKGGEAETTQLNDNRKTFAKTGTNEDTSMLTGGFVPQVASFVAVGNAESPKSFNNMTINGKFMASWYGMFIATPAWKDFMNTYLDTAKIPQDNNYGNPEAKYLTTPSSSAAAPSRDSDRNANTGGNTNNGGNTNTGGNTDTGGDGDRH
;
A
#
# COMPACT_ATOMS: atom_id res chain seq x y z
N MET A 1 7.79 7.79 -11.58
CA MET A 1 7.28 8.61 -10.46
C MET A 1 6.84 7.67 -9.34
N THR A 2 7.28 7.90 -8.10
CA THR A 2 7.08 6.98 -6.96
C THR A 2 6.12 7.49 -5.88
N ILE A 3 5.86 8.81 -5.82
CA ILE A 3 5.07 9.46 -4.76
C ILE A 3 3.83 10.24 -5.24
N GLY A 4 3.24 9.86 -6.38
CA GLY A 4 1.87 10.31 -6.73
C GLY A 4 1.72 11.69 -7.40
N ALA A 5 2.77 12.24 -8.02
CA ALA A 5 2.70 13.50 -8.78
C ALA A 5 2.04 13.38 -10.17
N VAL A 6 1.04 12.51 -10.34
CA VAL A 6 0.26 12.37 -11.58
C VAL A 6 -1.13 12.95 -11.34
N GLN A 7 -1.56 13.91 -12.16
CA GLN A 7 -2.97 14.29 -12.23
C GLN A 7 -3.75 13.15 -12.88
N ALA A 8 -4.49 12.39 -12.07
CA ALA A 8 -5.42 11.37 -12.54
C ALA A 8 -6.85 11.78 -12.20
N ALA A 9 -7.78 11.52 -13.12
CA ALA A 9 -9.20 11.75 -12.84
C ALA A 9 -9.65 10.82 -11.70
N PRO A 10 -10.54 11.25 -10.78
CA PRO A 10 -11.08 10.40 -9.72
C PRO A 10 -11.65 9.07 -10.23
N LEU A 11 -12.28 9.08 -11.41
CA LEU A 11 -12.80 7.87 -12.05
C LEU A 11 -11.68 6.90 -12.46
N THR A 12 -10.55 7.41 -12.96
CA THR A 12 -9.38 6.59 -13.27
C THR A 12 -8.83 5.93 -12.01
N MET A 13 -8.72 6.68 -10.92
CA MET A 13 -8.25 6.12 -9.64
C MET A 13 -9.23 5.09 -9.07
N ALA A 14 -10.54 5.35 -9.13
CA ALA A 14 -11.54 4.36 -8.73
C ALA A 14 -11.42 3.06 -9.54
N ASN A 15 -11.13 3.15 -10.84
CA ASN A 15 -10.90 1.98 -11.69
C ASN A 15 -9.62 1.22 -11.33
N VAL A 16 -8.55 1.90 -10.89
CA VAL A 16 -7.35 1.24 -10.37
C VAL A 16 -7.69 0.39 -9.14
N PHE A 17 -8.44 0.94 -8.18
CA PHE A 17 -8.88 0.16 -7.01
C PHE A 17 -9.84 -0.97 -7.41
N ALA A 18 -10.73 -0.76 -8.38
CA ALA A 18 -11.60 -1.79 -8.92
C ALA A 18 -10.81 -2.93 -9.58
N THR A 19 -9.74 -2.61 -10.32
CA THR A 19 -8.84 -3.58 -10.93
C THR A 19 -8.17 -4.44 -9.87
N ILE A 20 -7.69 -3.83 -8.78
CA ILE A 20 -7.12 -4.58 -7.64
C ILE A 20 -8.20 -5.45 -6.99
N ALA A 21 -9.44 -4.99 -6.85
CA ALA A 21 -10.56 -5.75 -6.30
C ALA A 21 -10.97 -6.94 -7.19
N ALA A 22 -10.82 -6.80 -8.51
CA ALA A 22 -11.18 -7.78 -9.52
C ALA A 22 -10.04 -8.75 -9.87
N ASN A 23 -9.16 -9.08 -8.92
CA ASN A 23 -8.00 -9.96 -9.15
C ASN A 23 -7.11 -9.51 -10.32
N GLY A 24 -6.97 -8.21 -10.53
CA GLY A 24 -6.11 -7.64 -11.57
C GLY A 24 -6.73 -7.52 -12.95
N VAL A 25 -8.02 -7.81 -13.10
CA VAL A 25 -8.76 -7.55 -14.34
C VAL A 25 -9.16 -6.08 -14.39
N GLU A 26 -8.63 -5.35 -15.36
CA GLU A 26 -9.06 -3.98 -15.64
C GLU A 26 -10.22 -4.03 -16.63
N CYS A 27 -11.24 -3.22 -16.38
CA CYS A 27 -12.32 -2.99 -17.32
C CYS A 27 -12.46 -1.48 -17.52
N THR A 28 -12.63 -1.05 -18.77
CA THR A 28 -12.93 0.34 -19.08
C THR A 28 -14.26 0.74 -18.41
N PRO A 29 -14.29 1.81 -17.60
CA PRO A 29 -15.51 2.24 -16.93
C PRO A 29 -16.60 2.62 -17.93
N ILE A 30 -17.78 2.00 -17.81
CA ILE A 30 -18.96 2.30 -18.63
C ILE A 30 -20.12 2.77 -17.75
N ALA A 31 -20.78 3.86 -18.13
CA ALA A 31 -21.94 4.40 -17.41
C ALA A 31 -23.30 3.87 -17.95
N LEU A 32 -23.30 3.30 -19.16
CA LEU A 32 -24.51 2.93 -19.88
C LEU A 32 -24.72 1.40 -19.85
N LYS A 33 -25.82 0.95 -19.23
CA LYS A 33 -26.23 -0.46 -19.25
C LYS A 33 -27.07 -0.83 -20.47
N LYS A 34 -27.96 0.08 -20.90
CA LYS A 34 -28.88 -0.13 -22.02
C LYS A 34 -29.30 1.22 -22.60
N VAL A 35 -29.41 1.31 -23.93
CA VAL A 35 -29.96 2.48 -24.62
C VAL A 35 -31.12 2.00 -25.50
N VAL A 36 -32.28 2.61 -25.34
CA VAL A 36 -33.50 2.30 -26.11
C VAL A 36 -34.01 3.59 -26.74
N THR A 37 -34.30 3.58 -28.03
CA THR A 37 -34.88 4.74 -28.73
C THR A 37 -36.35 4.92 -28.37
N ALA A 38 -36.91 6.10 -28.67
CA ALA A 38 -38.35 6.36 -28.54
C ALA A 38 -39.24 5.37 -29.32
N TYR A 39 -38.68 4.71 -30.35
CA TYR A 39 -39.36 3.71 -31.17
C TYR A 39 -39.11 2.26 -30.70
N GLY A 40 -38.54 2.07 -29.51
CA GLY A 40 -38.29 0.75 -28.90
C GLY A 40 -37.07 0.00 -29.45
N LYS A 41 -36.24 0.61 -30.30
CA LYS A 41 -35.03 -0.02 -30.83
C LYS A 41 -33.89 0.05 -29.83
N GLU A 42 -33.25 -1.07 -29.54
CA GLU A 42 -32.05 -1.11 -28.70
C GLU A 42 -30.81 -0.66 -29.49
N ILE A 43 -30.00 0.19 -28.86
CA ILE A 43 -28.70 0.64 -29.36
C ILE A 43 -27.61 -0.05 -28.53
N LYS A 44 -26.61 -0.60 -29.23
CA LYS A 44 -25.46 -1.25 -28.60
C LYS A 44 -24.69 -0.26 -27.72
N THR A 45 -24.55 -0.59 -26.45
CA THR A 45 -23.72 0.16 -25.50
C THR A 45 -22.24 -0.18 -25.69
N PRO A 46 -21.31 0.72 -25.29
CA PRO A 46 -19.89 0.42 -25.27
C PRO A 46 -19.59 -0.83 -24.42
N SER A 47 -18.73 -1.71 -24.91
CA SER A 47 -18.20 -2.84 -24.12
C SER A 47 -17.18 -2.34 -23.12
N ALA A 48 -17.07 -3.01 -21.97
CA ALA A 48 -16.12 -2.67 -20.91
C ALA A 48 -14.67 -3.15 -21.20
N ASN A 49 -14.41 -3.79 -22.35
CA ASN A 49 -13.06 -4.19 -22.82
C ASN A 49 -12.16 -4.82 -21.74
N CYS A 50 -12.74 -5.69 -20.92
CA CYS A 50 -12.03 -6.26 -19.77
C CYS A 50 -10.82 -7.10 -20.21
N HIS A 51 -9.68 -6.91 -19.53
CA HIS A 51 -8.46 -7.67 -19.77
C HIS A 51 -7.63 -7.81 -18.49
N GLN A 52 -6.78 -8.84 -18.44
CA GLN A 52 -5.88 -9.04 -17.30
C GLN A 52 -4.75 -8.01 -17.37
N ALA A 53 -4.76 -7.03 -16.47
CA ALA A 53 -3.75 -5.97 -16.42
C ALA A 53 -2.57 -6.32 -15.49
N ILE A 54 -2.85 -7.00 -14.38
CA ILE A 54 -1.83 -7.52 -13.44
C ILE A 54 -2.18 -8.95 -13.02
N GLU A 55 -1.21 -9.75 -12.61
CA GLU A 55 -1.48 -11.13 -12.17
C GLU A 55 -2.37 -11.17 -10.90
N PRO A 56 -3.28 -12.15 -10.76
CA PRO A 56 -4.14 -12.28 -9.59
C PRO A 56 -3.37 -12.31 -8.26
N GLY A 57 -2.24 -13.03 -8.21
CA GLY A 57 -1.38 -13.10 -7.02
C GLY A 57 -0.80 -11.76 -6.60
N ILE A 58 -0.46 -10.91 -7.58
CA ILE A 58 0.01 -9.53 -7.33
C ILE A 58 -1.14 -8.70 -6.76
N ALA A 59 -2.33 -8.75 -7.39
CA ALA A 59 -3.50 -8.01 -6.91
C ALA A 59 -3.87 -8.38 -5.46
N GLN A 60 -3.87 -9.68 -5.15
CA GLN A 60 -4.12 -10.21 -3.80
C GLN A 60 -3.07 -9.77 -2.79
N THR A 61 -1.80 -9.74 -3.18
CA THR A 61 -0.70 -9.29 -2.30
C THR A 61 -0.74 -7.79 -2.06
N VAL A 62 -1.05 -6.98 -3.09
CA VAL A 62 -1.26 -5.54 -2.95
C VAL A 62 -2.46 -5.26 -2.03
N ALA A 63 -3.55 -5.99 -2.21
CA ALA A 63 -4.71 -5.90 -1.32
C ALA A 63 -4.31 -6.23 0.12
N TYR A 64 -3.58 -7.32 0.36
CA TYR A 64 -3.06 -7.63 1.70
C TYR A 64 -2.29 -6.45 2.32
N ALA A 65 -1.33 -5.86 1.58
CA ALA A 65 -0.56 -4.72 2.05
C ALA A 65 -1.44 -3.50 2.38
N MET A 66 -2.45 -3.21 1.55
CA MET A 66 -3.43 -2.15 1.83
C MET A 66 -4.22 -2.44 3.11
N ASN A 67 -4.66 -3.68 3.31
CA ASN A 67 -5.38 -4.07 4.51
C ASN A 67 -4.52 -3.93 5.77
N GLN A 68 -3.21 -4.17 5.71
CA GLN A 68 -2.31 -3.92 6.84
C GLN A 68 -2.34 -2.45 7.30
N GLY A 69 -2.47 -1.51 6.36
CA GLY A 69 -2.63 -0.08 6.69
C GLY A 69 -3.96 0.24 7.40
N VAL A 70 -4.95 -0.64 7.30
CA VAL A 70 -6.27 -0.52 7.95
C VAL A 70 -6.31 -1.23 9.30
N VAL A 71 -5.74 -2.43 9.41
CA VAL A 71 -5.89 -3.27 10.63
C VAL A 71 -4.78 -3.06 11.64
N THR A 72 -3.64 -2.47 11.25
CA THR A 72 -2.54 -2.20 12.17
C THR A 72 -2.82 -0.92 12.94
N LYS A 73 -2.74 -0.98 14.28
CA LYS A 73 -2.85 0.19 15.15
C LYS A 73 -1.81 1.24 14.77
N GLY A 74 -2.24 2.49 14.59
CA GLY A 74 -1.40 3.58 14.11
C GLY A 74 -1.16 3.58 12.59
N GLY A 75 -1.84 2.70 11.84
CA GLY A 75 -1.80 2.70 10.39
C GLY A 75 -2.49 3.93 9.80
N GLU A 76 -1.92 4.48 8.72
CA GLU A 76 -2.44 5.69 8.05
C GLU A 76 -3.87 5.55 7.49
N ALA A 77 -4.37 4.31 7.34
CA ALA A 77 -5.71 4.01 6.88
C ALA A 77 -6.56 3.34 7.97
N GLU A 78 -6.14 3.33 9.24
CA GLU A 78 -6.85 2.67 10.35
C GLU A 78 -8.32 3.14 10.45
N THR A 79 -8.54 4.44 10.28
CA THR A 79 -9.87 5.06 10.35
C THR A 79 -10.81 4.71 9.20
N THR A 80 -10.30 4.06 8.15
CA THR A 80 -11.10 3.62 6.98
C THR A 80 -11.86 2.32 7.26
N GLN A 81 -11.56 1.58 8.33
CA GLN A 81 -12.23 0.32 8.66
C GLN A 81 -13.75 0.50 8.63
N LEU A 82 -14.41 -0.23 7.73
CA LEU A 82 -15.86 -0.17 7.53
C LEU A 82 -16.62 -0.86 8.68
N ASN A 83 -17.93 -0.61 8.73
CA ASN A 83 -18.83 -1.22 9.70
C ASN A 83 -18.83 -2.75 9.59
N ASP A 84 -19.39 -3.42 10.60
CA ASP A 84 -19.47 -4.89 10.70
C ASP A 84 -18.13 -5.61 10.68
N ASN A 85 -17.02 -4.86 10.86
CA ASN A 85 -15.65 -5.36 10.79
C ASN A 85 -15.34 -6.11 9.49
N ARG A 86 -16.00 -5.74 8.38
CA ARG A 86 -15.71 -6.32 7.07
C ARG A 86 -14.30 -5.96 6.63
N LYS A 87 -13.60 -6.92 6.02
CA LYS A 87 -12.22 -6.74 5.56
C LYS A 87 -12.18 -5.60 4.55
N THR A 88 -11.43 -4.56 4.88
CA THR A 88 -11.39 -3.30 4.15
C THR A 88 -9.98 -3.07 3.61
N PHE A 89 -9.90 -2.61 2.36
CA PHE A 89 -8.65 -2.36 1.66
C PHE A 89 -8.62 -0.89 1.26
N ALA A 90 -7.80 -0.08 1.93
CA ALA A 90 -7.78 1.35 1.66
C ALA A 90 -6.39 1.94 1.75
N LYS A 91 -6.23 3.07 1.08
CA LYS A 91 -5.05 3.91 1.17
C LYS A 91 -5.47 5.38 1.23
N THR A 92 -4.88 6.09 2.18
CA THR A 92 -4.97 7.53 2.30
C THR A 92 -3.85 8.20 1.49
N GLY A 93 -4.14 9.37 0.95
CA GLY A 93 -3.16 10.23 0.29
C GLY A 93 -3.33 11.67 0.75
N THR A 94 -2.22 12.37 0.86
CA THR A 94 -2.19 13.82 1.08
C THR A 94 -1.19 14.37 0.07
N ASN A 95 -1.64 15.20 -0.85
CA ASN A 95 -0.75 15.85 -1.80
C ASN A 95 -0.35 17.22 -1.23
N GLU A 96 0.82 17.27 -0.62
CA GLU A 96 1.34 18.43 0.11
C GLU A 96 0.27 19.00 1.04
N ASP A 97 -0.14 20.24 0.81
CA ASP A 97 -1.22 20.91 1.50
C ASP A 97 -2.44 21.16 0.61
N THR A 98 -2.47 20.69 -0.63
CA THR A 98 -3.48 21.10 -1.62
C THR A 98 -4.58 20.09 -1.88
N SER A 99 -4.39 18.83 -1.50
CA SER A 99 -5.42 17.79 -1.70
C SER A 99 -5.38 16.68 -0.66
N MET A 100 -6.56 16.22 -0.30
CA MET A 100 -6.81 15.11 0.62
C MET A 100 -7.51 13.99 -0.16
N LEU A 101 -6.95 12.78 -0.13
CA LEU A 101 -7.37 11.66 -0.96
C LEU A 101 -7.65 10.44 -0.10
N THR A 102 -8.66 9.67 -0.46
CA THR A 102 -8.88 8.33 0.09
C THR A 102 -9.44 7.44 -1.01
N GLY A 103 -8.76 6.33 -1.24
CA GLY A 103 -9.20 5.29 -2.17
C GLY A 103 -9.21 3.96 -1.49
N GLY A 104 -10.14 3.11 -1.88
CA GLY A 104 -10.24 1.78 -1.32
C GLY A 104 -11.37 0.98 -1.93
N PHE A 105 -11.47 -0.26 -1.48
CA PHE A 105 -12.46 -1.20 -1.97
C PHE A 105 -12.81 -2.25 -0.92
N VAL A 106 -13.93 -2.90 -1.21
CA VAL A 106 -14.23 -4.30 -0.88
C VAL A 106 -14.37 -5.04 -2.21
N PRO A 107 -14.29 -6.38 -2.28
CA PRO A 107 -14.21 -7.10 -3.56
C PRO A 107 -15.30 -6.74 -4.58
N GLN A 108 -16.48 -6.33 -4.11
CA GLN A 108 -17.63 -5.98 -4.94
C GLN A 108 -17.68 -4.50 -5.36
N VAL A 109 -17.01 -3.60 -4.65
CA VAL A 109 -17.15 -2.14 -4.81
C VAL A 109 -15.84 -1.44 -4.51
N ALA A 110 -15.40 -0.58 -5.44
CA ALA A 110 -14.28 0.34 -5.25
C ALA A 110 -14.77 1.79 -5.34
N SER A 111 -14.14 2.67 -4.57
CA SER A 111 -14.41 4.11 -4.63
C SER A 111 -13.17 4.93 -4.31
N PHE A 112 -13.18 6.17 -4.80
CA PHE A 112 -12.12 7.13 -4.61
C PHE A 112 -12.72 8.51 -4.33
N VAL A 113 -12.28 9.14 -3.25
CA VAL A 113 -12.68 10.47 -2.83
C VAL A 113 -11.48 11.39 -2.90
N ALA A 114 -11.65 12.52 -3.59
CA ALA A 114 -10.70 13.61 -3.64
C ALA A 114 -11.34 14.87 -3.07
N VAL A 115 -10.64 15.52 -2.14
CA VAL A 115 -11.03 16.81 -1.56
C VAL A 115 -9.93 17.81 -1.90
N GLY A 116 -10.31 18.87 -2.58
CA GLY A 116 -9.42 19.91 -3.09
C GLY A 116 -10.20 21.18 -3.34
N ASN A 117 -9.49 22.29 -3.57
CA ASN A 117 -10.12 23.51 -4.06
C ASN A 117 -10.38 23.37 -5.57
N ALA A 118 -11.63 23.64 -5.99
CA ALA A 118 -12.09 23.40 -7.36
C ALA A 118 -11.61 24.46 -8.36
N GLU A 119 -11.25 25.66 -7.91
CA GLU A 119 -10.85 26.77 -8.78
C GLU A 119 -9.34 26.75 -9.05
N SER A 120 -8.54 26.54 -8.02
CA SER A 120 -7.09 26.45 -8.12
C SER A 120 -6.50 25.67 -6.96
N PRO A 121 -5.32 25.02 -7.11
CA PRO A 121 -4.63 24.40 -6.00
C PRO A 121 -4.34 25.45 -4.92
N LYS A 122 -4.95 25.26 -3.74
CA LYS A 122 -4.74 26.12 -2.57
C LYS A 122 -4.38 25.24 -1.39
N SER A 123 -3.41 25.70 -0.63
CA SER A 123 -3.05 25.11 0.66
C SER A 123 -4.25 25.08 1.59
N PHE A 124 -4.49 23.95 2.24
CA PHE A 124 -5.44 23.80 3.33
C PHE A 124 -4.81 24.15 4.68
N ASN A 125 -3.49 24.30 4.77
CA ASN A 125 -2.82 24.61 6.04
C ASN A 125 -3.32 25.94 6.61
N ASN A 126 -3.47 25.98 7.93
CA ASN A 126 -4.02 27.13 8.67
C ASN A 126 -5.43 27.54 8.23
N MET A 127 -6.18 26.68 7.54
CA MET A 127 -7.58 26.92 7.25
C MET A 127 -8.50 26.48 8.40
N THR A 128 -9.61 27.21 8.54
CA THR A 128 -10.74 26.80 9.37
C THR A 128 -11.81 26.18 8.46
N ILE A 129 -12.06 24.88 8.63
CA ILE A 129 -13.07 24.16 7.86
C ILE A 129 -14.13 23.67 8.84
N ASN A 130 -15.39 23.99 8.57
CA ASN A 130 -16.53 23.67 9.44
C ASN A 130 -16.29 24.10 10.92
N GLY A 131 -15.73 25.30 11.13
CA GLY A 131 -15.45 25.84 12.46
C GLY A 131 -14.20 25.29 13.17
N LYS A 132 -13.46 24.35 12.56
CA LYS A 132 -12.23 23.78 13.13
C LYS A 132 -10.99 24.33 12.44
N PHE A 133 -10.14 25.04 13.18
CA PHE A 133 -8.81 25.45 12.71
C PHE A 133 -7.82 24.29 12.84
N MET A 134 -6.97 24.08 11.82
CA MET A 134 -5.87 23.13 11.89
C MET A 134 -4.63 23.70 11.19
N ALA A 135 -3.45 23.49 11.80
CA ALA A 135 -2.18 23.89 11.21
C ALA A 135 -1.87 23.08 9.94
N SER A 136 -2.24 21.79 9.94
CA SER A 136 -2.10 20.88 8.80
C SER A 136 -3.37 20.05 8.61
N TRP A 137 -3.73 19.80 7.36
CA TRP A 137 -4.85 18.93 6.98
C TRP A 137 -4.34 17.68 6.23
N TYR A 138 -4.69 16.51 6.74
CA TYR A 138 -4.38 15.20 6.14
C TYR A 138 -5.65 14.53 5.59
N GLY A 139 -5.47 13.60 4.66
CA GLY A 139 -6.57 12.83 4.04
C GLY A 139 -7.60 12.28 5.04
N MET A 140 -7.14 11.88 6.22
CA MET A 140 -7.98 11.32 7.29
C MET A 140 -9.02 12.26 7.90
N PHE A 141 -8.91 13.57 7.72
CA PHE A 141 -9.85 14.51 8.35
C PHE A 141 -11.13 14.75 7.56
N ILE A 142 -11.09 14.63 6.22
CA ILE A 142 -12.25 14.90 5.36
C ILE A 142 -12.45 13.78 4.34
N ALA A 143 -11.42 13.43 3.58
CA ALA A 143 -11.54 12.42 2.53
C ALA A 143 -11.87 11.03 3.09
N THR A 144 -11.22 10.61 4.19
CA THR A 144 -11.50 9.30 4.80
C THR A 144 -12.93 9.21 5.35
N PRO A 145 -13.43 10.16 6.17
CA PRO A 145 -14.82 10.12 6.63
C PRO A 145 -15.82 10.09 5.47
N ALA A 146 -15.63 10.94 4.46
CA ALA A 146 -16.51 10.97 3.29
C ALA A 146 -16.50 9.64 2.52
N TRP A 147 -15.32 9.04 2.33
CA TRP A 147 -15.18 7.72 1.70
C TRP A 147 -15.88 6.62 2.52
N LYS A 148 -15.66 6.61 3.84
CA LYS A 148 -16.23 5.61 4.74
C LYS A 148 -17.75 5.71 4.80
N ASP A 149 -18.29 6.92 4.89
CA ASP A 149 -19.73 7.17 4.91
C ASP A 149 -20.39 6.73 3.61
N PHE A 150 -19.79 7.07 2.45
CA PHE A 150 -20.26 6.60 1.15
C PHE A 150 -20.27 5.07 1.07
N MET A 151 -19.17 4.41 1.42
CA MET A 151 -19.04 2.96 1.34
C MET A 151 -20.04 2.26 2.26
N ASN A 152 -20.13 2.66 3.53
CA ASN A 152 -21.09 2.09 4.47
C ASN A 152 -22.53 2.26 3.97
N THR A 153 -22.90 3.45 3.50
CA THR A 153 -24.24 3.75 2.99
C THR A 153 -24.57 2.90 1.76
N TYR A 154 -23.64 2.84 0.79
CA TYR A 154 -23.84 2.09 -0.44
C TYR A 154 -23.95 0.59 -0.18
N LEU A 155 -23.05 0.04 0.64
CA LEU A 155 -23.02 -1.40 0.95
C LEU A 155 -24.27 -1.84 1.70
N ASP A 156 -24.76 -1.05 2.66
CA ASP A 156 -26.03 -1.34 3.35
C ASP A 156 -27.23 -1.21 2.39
N THR A 157 -27.30 -0.14 1.59
CA THR A 157 -28.42 0.10 0.68
C THR A 157 -28.52 -0.99 -0.39
N ALA A 158 -27.39 -1.36 -0.99
CA ALA A 158 -27.31 -2.40 -2.01
C ALA A 158 -27.28 -3.82 -1.43
N LYS A 159 -27.32 -3.97 -0.09
CA LYS A 159 -27.29 -5.25 0.64
C LYS A 159 -26.15 -6.16 0.18
N ILE A 160 -24.96 -5.55 0.01
CA ILE A 160 -23.78 -6.26 -0.47
C ILE A 160 -23.24 -7.15 0.67
N PRO A 161 -23.19 -8.48 0.47
CA PRO A 161 -22.70 -9.39 1.50
C PRO A 161 -21.24 -9.10 1.85
N GLN A 162 -20.87 -9.49 3.05
CA GLN A 162 -19.48 -9.43 3.49
C GLN A 162 -18.65 -10.50 2.77
N ASP A 163 -17.48 -10.09 2.28
CA ASP A 163 -16.47 -10.99 1.76
C ASP A 163 -15.13 -10.64 2.41
N ASN A 164 -14.70 -11.50 3.33
CA ASN A 164 -13.43 -11.35 4.05
C ASN A 164 -12.33 -12.27 3.50
N ASN A 165 -12.62 -13.04 2.45
CA ASN A 165 -11.72 -14.04 1.89
C ASN A 165 -10.77 -13.45 0.84
N TYR A 166 -10.80 -12.14 0.60
CA TYR A 166 -9.90 -11.45 -0.31
C TYR A 166 -8.62 -10.96 0.38
N GLY A 167 -7.58 -10.65 -0.39
CA GLY A 167 -6.28 -10.20 0.11
C GLY A 167 -5.46 -11.33 0.74
N ASN A 168 -5.37 -12.46 0.05
CA ASN A 168 -4.54 -13.61 0.45
C ASN A 168 -3.20 -13.52 -0.29
N PRO A 169 -2.12 -13.02 0.34
CA PRO A 169 -0.87 -12.73 -0.34
C PRO A 169 -0.17 -14.02 -0.77
N GLU A 170 0.53 -13.97 -1.91
CA GLU A 170 1.41 -15.07 -2.31
C GLU A 170 2.80 -14.88 -1.69
N ALA A 171 3.35 -15.95 -1.12
CA ALA A 171 4.64 -15.90 -0.42
C ALA A 171 5.78 -15.33 -1.28
N LYS A 172 5.77 -15.63 -2.59
CA LYS A 172 6.79 -15.16 -3.55
C LYS A 172 6.85 -13.62 -3.71
N TYR A 173 5.79 -12.90 -3.32
CA TYR A 173 5.75 -11.44 -3.36
C TYR A 173 5.93 -10.78 -1.97
N LEU A 174 6.00 -11.58 -0.90
CA LEU A 174 6.23 -11.09 0.47
C LEU A 174 7.70 -11.13 0.89
N THR A 175 8.53 -11.91 0.18
CA THR A 175 9.96 -12.03 0.47
C THR A 175 10.77 -11.01 -0.34
N THR A 176 11.61 -10.23 0.33
CA THR A 176 12.75 -9.57 -0.32
C THR A 176 13.62 -10.65 -0.94
N PRO A 177 14.13 -10.51 -2.18
CA PRO A 177 15.19 -11.39 -2.65
C PRO A 177 16.34 -11.24 -1.66
N SER A 178 16.60 -12.29 -0.87
CA SER A 178 17.87 -12.38 -0.16
C SER A 178 18.92 -12.41 -1.25
N SER A 179 19.61 -11.29 -1.46
CA SER A 179 20.89 -11.32 -2.13
C SER A 179 21.83 -12.09 -1.21
N SER A 180 21.77 -13.42 -1.23
CA SER A 180 22.90 -14.24 -0.85
C SER A 180 23.95 -14.04 -1.96
N ALA A 181 24.58 -12.88 -1.96
CA ALA A 181 25.86 -12.71 -2.59
C ALA A 181 26.79 -13.67 -1.85
N ALA A 182 27.01 -14.84 -2.45
CA ALA A 182 28.12 -15.68 -2.08
C ALA A 182 29.36 -14.79 -2.08
N ALA A 183 30.00 -14.64 -0.92
CA ALA A 183 31.28 -13.99 -0.84
C ALA A 183 32.23 -14.73 -1.80
N PRO A 184 32.88 -14.06 -2.76
CA PRO A 184 33.83 -14.72 -3.63
C PRO A 184 34.99 -15.22 -2.77
N SER A 185 35.22 -16.54 -2.77
CA SER A 185 36.45 -17.13 -2.25
C SER A 185 37.61 -16.52 -3.02
N ARG A 186 38.48 -15.79 -2.33
CA ARG A 186 39.77 -15.37 -2.88
C ARG A 186 40.63 -16.62 -3.02
N ASP A 187 40.62 -17.17 -4.22
CA ASP A 187 41.64 -18.10 -4.67
C ASP A 187 42.91 -17.29 -4.92
N SER A 188 43.93 -17.52 -4.10
CA SER A 188 45.24 -16.91 -4.28
C SER A 188 46.21 -17.99 -4.71
N ASP A 189 46.20 -18.26 -6.02
CA ASP A 189 47.31 -18.87 -6.74
C ASP A 189 48.56 -18.00 -6.55
N ARG A 190 49.48 -18.44 -5.69
CA ARG A 190 50.87 -18.00 -5.70
C ARG A 190 51.77 -19.20 -5.97
N ASN A 191 52.11 -19.34 -7.25
CA ASN A 191 53.25 -20.06 -7.76
C ASN A 191 54.55 -19.44 -7.23
N ALA A 192 55.33 -20.21 -6.45
CA ALA A 192 56.78 -20.03 -6.32
C ALA A 192 57.40 -21.33 -5.78
N ASN A 193 58.07 -22.03 -6.69
CA ASN A 193 58.98 -23.13 -6.40
C ASN A 193 60.33 -22.60 -5.87
N THR A 194 61.03 -23.46 -5.12
CA THR A 194 62.45 -23.46 -4.71
C THR A 194 62.87 -22.79 -3.39
N GLY A 195 63.32 -23.65 -2.45
CA GLY A 195 64.62 -23.52 -1.78
C GLY A 195 64.63 -23.02 -0.33
N GLY A 196 65.17 -23.84 0.59
CA GLY A 196 65.93 -23.32 1.75
C GLY A 196 65.44 -23.67 3.16
N ASN A 197 65.73 -24.90 3.58
CA ASN A 197 66.37 -25.29 4.86
C ASN A 197 66.04 -24.60 6.21
N THR A 198 65.89 -25.50 7.21
CA THR A 198 66.36 -25.43 8.62
C THR A 198 65.58 -24.70 9.73
N ASN A 199 65.08 -25.56 10.64
CA ASN A 199 65.32 -25.58 12.09
C ASN A 199 64.60 -24.62 13.07
N ASN A 200 63.79 -25.27 13.91
CA ASN A 200 63.97 -25.42 15.36
C ASN A 200 63.18 -24.49 16.29
N GLY A 201 62.52 -25.14 17.27
CA GLY A 201 62.51 -24.67 18.65
C GLY A 201 61.27 -23.93 19.15
N GLY A 202 60.31 -24.69 19.72
CA GLY A 202 60.10 -24.71 21.17
C GLY A 202 59.31 -23.58 21.86
N ASN A 203 58.37 -24.04 22.71
CA ASN A 203 57.84 -23.42 23.95
C ASN A 203 56.99 -22.15 23.83
N THR A 204 56.00 -21.85 24.68
CA THR A 204 55.02 -22.50 25.59
C THR A 204 54.46 -21.35 26.45
N ASN A 205 53.23 -21.51 26.96
CA ASN A 205 52.77 -20.99 28.25
C ASN A 205 52.49 -19.47 28.38
N THR A 206 51.52 -18.96 29.17
CA THR A 206 50.33 -19.45 29.91
C THR A 206 49.77 -18.24 30.67
N GLY A 207 48.47 -18.30 31.03
CA GLY A 207 47.90 -17.65 32.24
C GLY A 207 47.48 -16.19 32.06
N GLY A 208 46.38 -15.67 32.62
CA GLY A 208 45.49 -16.09 33.72
C GLY A 208 45.04 -14.77 34.40
N ASN A 209 43.77 -14.37 34.27
CA ASN A 209 42.67 -14.44 35.25
C ASN A 209 42.59 -13.29 36.30
N THR A 210 41.33 -12.94 36.63
CA THR A 210 40.75 -12.16 37.77
C THR A 210 40.87 -10.63 37.78
N ASP A 211 39.98 -9.83 38.38
CA ASP A 211 38.53 -9.84 38.74
C ASP A 211 38.26 -8.49 39.49
N THR A 212 36.99 -8.19 39.85
CA THR A 212 36.47 -7.10 40.74
C THR A 212 36.31 -5.69 40.10
N GLY A 213 35.33 -4.83 40.40
CA GLY A 213 34.27 -4.69 41.42
C GLY A 213 33.60 -3.29 41.23
N GLY A 214 32.37 -3.07 41.72
CA GLY A 214 31.47 -1.97 41.30
C GLY A 214 31.41 -0.68 42.15
N ASP A 215 30.20 -0.06 42.10
CA ASP A 215 29.62 1.14 42.76
C ASP A 215 29.72 2.54 42.14
N GLY A 216 28.57 3.26 42.15
CA GLY A 216 28.53 4.73 42.33
C GLY A 216 27.53 5.56 41.51
N ASP A 217 26.42 5.98 42.15
CA ASP A 217 25.48 7.06 41.77
C ASP A 217 26.12 8.39 41.29
N ARG A 218 25.42 9.13 40.41
CA ARG A 218 24.88 10.51 40.66
C ARG A 218 24.40 11.22 39.38
N HIS A 219 23.18 11.79 39.53
CA HIS A 219 22.50 12.87 38.80
C HIS A 219 22.05 12.69 37.35
#